data_AF-X5YPE4-F1
#
_entry.id   AF-X5YPE4-F1
#
_cell.length_a   1.000
_cell.length_b   1.000
_cell.length_c   1.000
_cell.angle_alpha   90.00
_cell.angle_beta   90.00
_cell.angle_gamma   90.00
#
_symmetry.space_group_name_H-M   'P 1'
#
loop_
_entity.id
_entity.type
_entity.pdbx_description
1 polymer ?
#
loop_
_entity_poly.entity_id
_entity_poly.type
_entity_poly.pdbx_seq_one_letter_code
_entity_poly.pdbx_strand_id
1 'polypeptide(L)'
;METAKPDLGSVIRLPPADISTADDDLDAARIEARQYLEFYTWVLSIKGEYFGYGAKGIIYIFLFEIEPRPDVNQWIWVIVGDVPPTYIPADDARTPFEALDGYIGALEDWVEGARQGKSVAKLIPVNVDANPANAEMLAGRLKFLDEKILPELKR
;
A
#
# COMPACT_ATOMS: atom_id res chain seq x y z
N MET A 1 -5.87 -3.04 24.14
CA MET A 1 -6.78 -2.55 23.09
C MET A 1 -6.81 -3.63 22.03
N GLU A 2 -7.99 -4.05 21.58
CA GLU A 2 -8.09 -5.01 20.48
C GLU A 2 -7.74 -4.25 19.20
N THR A 3 -6.66 -4.64 18.52
CA THR A 3 -6.28 -4.03 17.24
C THR A 3 -7.34 -4.34 16.20
N ALA A 4 -7.67 -3.37 15.34
CA ALA A 4 -8.65 -3.59 14.30
C ALA A 4 -8.18 -4.72 13.39
N LYS A 5 -9.12 -5.59 13.00
CA LYS A 5 -8.85 -6.73 12.13
C LYS A 5 -9.34 -6.41 10.71
N PRO A 6 -8.51 -6.70 9.68
CA PRO A 6 -8.93 -6.60 8.30
C PRO A 6 -10.03 -7.62 8.01
N ASP A 7 -10.82 -7.36 6.97
CA ASP A 7 -11.76 -8.33 6.43
C ASP A 7 -11.01 -9.35 5.57
N LEU A 8 -10.68 -10.49 6.17
CA LEU A 8 -10.02 -11.58 5.45
C LEU A 8 -10.90 -12.21 4.33
N GLY A 9 -12.20 -11.93 4.29
CA GLY A 9 -13.07 -12.33 3.19
C GLY A 9 -12.88 -11.50 1.92
N SER A 10 -12.19 -10.37 2.02
CA SER A 10 -11.88 -9.47 0.90
C SER A 10 -10.53 -9.73 0.23
N VAL A 11 -9.76 -10.71 0.73
CA VAL A 11 -8.41 -11.04 0.25
C VAL A 11 -8.25 -12.54 0.00
N ILE A 12 -7.23 -12.90 -0.77
CA ILE A 12 -6.85 -14.30 -1.04
C ILE A 12 -5.54 -14.60 -0.35
N ARG A 13 -5.48 -15.65 0.48
CA ARG A 13 -4.22 -16.08 1.10
C ARG A 13 -3.27 -16.60 0.03
N LEU A 14 -2.06 -16.05 0.01
CA LEU A 14 -1.00 -16.46 -0.90
C LEU A 14 -0.31 -17.74 -0.40
N PRO A 15 0.28 -18.54 -1.31
CA PRO A 15 1.14 -19.64 -0.91
C PRO A 15 2.37 -19.14 -0.13
N PRO A 16 3.12 -20.01 0.55
CA PRO A 16 4.43 -19.68 1.13
C PRO A 16 5.33 -18.86 0.18
N ALA A 17 6.17 -17.98 0.75
CA ALA A 17 6.96 -17.02 -0.03
C ALA A 17 7.99 -17.66 -0.99
N ASP A 18 8.38 -18.91 -0.74
CA ASP A 18 9.26 -19.71 -1.58
C ASP A 18 8.53 -20.44 -2.73
N ILE A 19 7.21 -20.27 -2.82
CA ILE A 19 6.35 -20.88 -3.84
C ILE A 19 5.78 -19.78 -4.76
N SER A 20 6.09 -19.89 -6.04
CA SER A 20 5.54 -19.02 -7.09
C SER A 20 4.03 -19.13 -7.20
N THR A 21 3.38 -18.01 -7.53
CA THR A 21 1.94 -17.96 -7.86
C THR A 21 1.65 -18.35 -9.31
N ALA A 22 2.68 -18.63 -10.12
CA ALA A 22 2.63 -18.78 -11.58
C ALA A 22 2.23 -17.49 -12.34
N ASP A 23 2.26 -16.34 -11.65
CA ASP A 23 2.15 -15.00 -12.23
C ASP A 23 3.41 -14.22 -11.85
N ASP A 24 4.31 -14.06 -12.82
CA ASP A 24 5.62 -13.44 -12.61
C ASP A 24 5.51 -11.98 -12.13
N ASP A 25 4.49 -11.24 -12.57
CA ASP A 25 4.31 -9.84 -12.17
C ASP A 25 3.78 -9.75 -10.73
N LEU A 26 2.87 -10.65 -10.35
CA LEU A 26 2.40 -10.77 -8.98
C LEU A 26 3.53 -11.18 -8.04
N ASP A 27 4.36 -12.15 -8.45
CA ASP A 27 5.50 -12.61 -7.66
C ASP A 27 6.54 -11.49 -7.48
N ALA A 28 6.83 -10.72 -8.53
CA ALA A 28 7.73 -9.56 -8.45
C ALA A 28 7.20 -8.47 -7.51
N ALA A 29 5.92 -8.09 -7.65
CA ALA A 29 5.29 -7.10 -6.78
C ALA A 29 5.21 -7.57 -5.32
N ARG A 30 4.98 -8.86 -5.09
CA ARG A 30 5.00 -9.46 -3.76
C ARG A 30 6.38 -9.34 -3.12
N ILE A 31 7.44 -9.63 -3.87
CA ILE A 31 8.83 -9.46 -3.40
C ILE A 31 9.11 -8.00 -3.03
N GLU A 32 8.70 -7.05 -3.87
CA GLU A 32 8.83 -5.61 -3.60
C GLU A 32 8.12 -5.21 -2.30
N ALA A 33 6.85 -5.61 -2.14
CA ALA A 33 6.05 -5.31 -0.96
C ALA A 33 6.65 -5.90 0.32
N ARG A 34 7.18 -7.13 0.25
CA ARG A 34 7.90 -7.76 1.36
C ARG A 34 9.16 -6.98 1.75
N GLN A 35 9.99 -6.64 0.77
CA GLN A 35 11.23 -5.88 1.00
C GLN A 35 10.95 -4.50 1.59
N TYR A 36 9.87 -3.84 1.15
CA TYR A 36 9.42 -2.58 1.70
C TYR A 36 9.06 -2.69 3.19
N LEU A 37 8.34 -3.75 3.59
CA LEU A 37 8.04 -3.98 5.02
C LEU A 37 9.27 -4.37 5.84
N GLU A 38 10.11 -5.26 5.31
CA GLU A 38 11.31 -5.75 5.99
C GLU A 38 12.36 -4.64 6.22
N PHE A 39 12.27 -3.52 5.51
CA PHE A 39 13.05 -2.31 5.79
C PHE A 39 12.78 -1.76 7.21
N TYR A 40 11.58 -1.95 7.74
CA TYR A 40 11.18 -1.37 9.02
C TYR A 40 11.53 -2.28 10.21
N THR A 41 12.30 -1.74 11.16
CA THR A 41 12.76 -2.49 12.36
C THR A 41 11.66 -2.92 13.34
N TRP A 42 10.43 -2.45 13.14
CA TRP A 42 9.25 -2.86 13.92
C TRP A 42 8.58 -4.13 13.39
N VAL A 43 8.94 -4.59 12.18
CA VAL A 43 8.55 -5.90 11.65
C VAL A 43 9.58 -6.93 12.12
N LEU A 44 9.20 -7.84 13.02
CA LEU A 44 10.10 -8.90 13.50
C LEU A 44 10.09 -10.11 12.56
N SER A 45 8.92 -10.45 12.03
CA SER A 45 8.77 -11.45 10.96
C SER A 45 7.41 -11.33 10.27
N ILE A 46 7.30 -11.83 9.03
CA ILE A 46 6.04 -11.97 8.30
C ILE A 46 5.49 -13.39 8.56
N LYS A 47 4.25 -13.50 9.05
CA LYS A 47 3.55 -14.75 9.35
C LYS A 47 2.59 -15.19 8.24
N GLY A 48 2.03 -14.23 7.52
CA GLY A 48 1.04 -14.48 6.48
C GLY A 48 1.02 -13.37 5.43
N GLU A 49 0.68 -13.75 4.21
CA GLU A 49 0.61 -12.85 3.06
C GLU A 49 -0.68 -13.11 2.30
N TYR A 50 -1.34 -12.02 1.92
CA TYR A 50 -2.65 -12.06 1.32
C TYR A 50 -2.68 -11.06 0.16
N PHE A 51 -3.27 -11.47 -0.95
CA PHE A 51 -3.48 -10.64 -2.11
C PHE A 51 -4.86 -9.98 -2.04
N GLY A 52 -4.89 -8.65 -2.03
CA GLY A 52 -6.12 -7.87 -2.03
C GLY A 52 -6.56 -7.51 -3.44
N TYR A 53 -5.64 -6.99 -4.26
CA TYR A 53 -5.93 -6.60 -5.64
C TYR A 53 -4.64 -6.41 -6.43
N GLY A 54 -4.73 -6.56 -7.76
CA GLY A 54 -3.62 -6.28 -8.67
C GLY A 54 -4.14 -5.85 -10.04
N ALA A 55 -3.64 -4.72 -10.53
CA ALA A 55 -3.75 -4.33 -11.94
C ALA A 55 -2.33 -4.35 -12.53
N LYS A 56 -2.12 -5.30 -13.45
CA LYS A 56 -0.80 -5.64 -13.99
C LYS A 56 -0.03 -4.41 -14.50
N GLY A 57 1.15 -4.21 -13.94
CA GLY A 57 2.04 -3.09 -14.28
C GLY A 57 1.61 -1.73 -13.73
N ILE A 58 0.55 -1.67 -12.92
CA ILE A 58 0.00 -0.42 -12.38
C ILE A 58 0.12 -0.40 -10.86
N ILE A 59 -0.57 -1.33 -10.17
CA ILE A 59 -0.67 -1.32 -8.71
C ILE A 59 -0.96 -2.73 -8.19
N TYR A 60 -0.38 -3.04 -7.04
CA TYR A 60 -0.66 -4.24 -6.27
C TYR A 60 -0.90 -3.88 -4.81
N ILE A 61 -1.93 -4.49 -4.23
CA ILE A 61 -2.35 -4.28 -2.85
C ILE A 61 -2.24 -5.63 -2.13
N PHE A 62 -1.36 -5.68 -1.15
CA PHE A 62 -1.15 -6.84 -0.31
C PHE A 62 -1.55 -6.53 1.12
N LEU A 63 -1.96 -7.56 1.85
CA LEU A 63 -2.10 -7.54 3.30
C LEU A 63 -1.09 -8.50 3.89
N PHE A 64 -0.40 -8.05 4.93
CA PHE A 64 0.56 -8.84 5.67
C PHE A 64 0.08 -9.03 7.10
N GLU A 65 0.16 -10.28 7.55
CA GLU A 65 0.16 -10.63 8.96
C GLU A 65 1.60 -10.67 9.44
N ILE A 66 1.96 -9.80 10.36
CA ILE A 66 3.31 -9.71 10.90
C ILE A 66 3.34 -10.09 12.38
N GLU A 67 4.53 -10.44 12.85
CA GLU A 67 4.88 -10.31 14.25
C GLU A 67 5.52 -8.93 14.44
N PRO A 68 4.80 -7.99 15.05
CA PRO A 68 5.31 -6.65 15.25
C PRO A 68 6.04 -6.51 16.58
N ARG A 69 6.75 -5.40 16.76
CA ARG A 69 7.05 -4.89 18.11
C ARG A 69 5.76 -4.54 18.87
N PRO A 70 5.80 -4.43 20.22
CA PRO A 70 4.68 -3.93 21.00
C PRO A 70 4.11 -2.62 20.44
N ASP A 71 2.79 -2.45 20.57
CA ASP A 71 2.03 -1.25 20.18
C ASP A 71 1.92 -0.97 18.67
N VAL A 72 2.37 -1.90 17.82
CA VAL A 72 2.15 -1.85 16.37
C VAL A 72 1.10 -2.90 15.98
N ASN A 73 0.21 -2.54 15.05
CA ASN A 73 -0.81 -3.46 14.54
C ASN A 73 -0.14 -4.64 13.80
N GLN A 74 -0.63 -5.86 14.06
CA GLN A 74 -0.16 -7.07 13.41
C GLN A 74 -0.59 -7.20 11.94
N TRP A 75 -1.54 -6.37 11.50
CA TRP A 75 -2.09 -6.38 10.15
C TRP A 75 -1.74 -5.09 9.43
N ILE A 76 -1.00 -5.22 8.33
CA ILE A 76 -0.47 -4.09 7.56
C ILE A 76 -0.80 -4.29 6.09
N TRP A 77 -1.52 -3.34 5.50
CA TRP A 77 -1.65 -3.22 4.05
C TRP A 77 -0.38 -2.64 3.46
N VAL A 78 0.00 -3.10 2.27
CA VAL A 78 1.13 -2.56 1.50
C VAL A 78 0.70 -2.38 0.06
N ILE A 79 0.97 -1.19 -0.47
CA ILE A 79 0.70 -0.81 -1.85
C ILE A 79 2.04 -0.61 -2.56
N VAL A 80 2.20 -1.23 -3.72
CA VAL A 80 3.39 -1.14 -4.60
C VAL A 80 2.96 -1.08 -6.07
N GLY A 81 3.89 -0.79 -6.99
CA GLY A 81 3.64 -0.72 -8.43
C GLY A 81 4.27 0.52 -9.08
N ASP A 82 3.65 1.06 -10.14
CA ASP A 82 4.05 2.35 -10.75
C ASP A 82 3.54 3.55 -9.91
N VAL A 83 3.63 3.43 -8.59
CA VAL A 83 3.19 4.43 -7.61
C VAL A 83 4.08 4.36 -6.37
N PRO A 84 4.16 5.43 -5.55
CA PRO A 84 4.98 5.42 -4.34
C PRO A 84 4.59 4.28 -3.36
N PRO A 85 5.53 3.40 -2.96
CA PRO A 85 5.21 2.31 -2.05
C PRO A 85 4.85 2.85 -0.66
N THR A 86 3.79 2.31 -0.08
CA THR A 86 3.22 2.79 1.20
C THR A 86 2.65 1.62 2.00
N TYR A 87 2.78 1.69 3.33
CA TYR A 87 2.06 0.79 4.25
C TYR A 87 0.92 1.52 4.95
N ILE A 88 -0.16 0.80 5.26
CA ILE A 88 -1.34 1.31 5.98
C ILE A 88 -1.72 0.30 7.07
N PRO A 89 -1.74 0.68 8.36
CA PRO A 89 -2.21 -0.19 9.42
C PRO A 89 -3.69 -0.58 9.25
N ALA A 90 -4.07 -1.79 9.66
CA ALA A 90 -5.47 -2.21 9.57
C ALA A 90 -6.43 -1.42 10.49
N ASP A 91 -5.89 -0.60 11.40
CA ASP A 91 -6.69 0.37 12.17
C ASP A 91 -7.28 1.48 11.29
N ASP A 92 -6.63 1.78 10.16
CA ASP A 92 -7.06 2.83 9.22
C ASP A 92 -7.80 2.26 8.00
N ALA A 93 -7.68 0.96 7.72
CA ALA A 93 -8.34 0.30 6.59
C ALA A 93 -8.59 -1.19 6.85
N ARG A 94 -9.82 -1.65 6.58
CA ARG A 94 -10.24 -3.04 6.76
C ARG A 94 -10.29 -3.82 5.46
N THR A 95 -10.45 -3.16 4.32
CA THR A 95 -10.54 -3.80 3.00
C THR A 95 -9.50 -3.24 2.03
N PRO A 96 -9.21 -3.92 0.91
CA PRO A 96 -8.38 -3.37 -0.16
C PRO A 96 -8.93 -2.05 -0.73
N PHE A 97 -10.25 -1.88 -0.74
CA PHE A 97 -10.90 -0.63 -1.16
C PHE A 97 -10.51 0.51 -0.22
N GLU A 98 -10.71 0.33 1.09
CA GLU A 98 -10.40 1.36 2.09
C GLU A 98 -8.89 1.67 2.12
N ALA A 99 -8.04 0.66 1.91
CA ALA A 99 -6.60 0.86 1.82
C ALA A 99 -6.21 1.73 0.61
N LEU A 100 -6.80 1.47 -0.57
CA LEU A 100 -6.53 2.27 -1.76
C LEU A 100 -7.11 3.69 -1.65
N ASP A 101 -8.33 3.83 -1.13
CA ASP A 101 -8.98 5.13 -0.92
C ASP A 101 -8.17 6.01 0.03
N GLY A 102 -7.76 5.46 1.18
CA GLY A 102 -6.91 6.15 2.15
C GLY A 102 -5.53 6.53 1.58
N TYR A 103 -4.94 5.64 0.77
CA TYR A 103 -3.69 5.91 0.06
C TYR A 103 -3.81 7.09 -0.92
N ILE A 104 -4.88 7.12 -1.72
CA ILE A 104 -5.14 8.20 -2.68
C ILE A 104 -5.25 9.52 -1.91
N GLY A 105 -6.12 9.59 -0.89
CA GLY A 105 -6.32 10.83 -0.12
C GLY A 105 -5.03 11.33 0.56
N ALA A 106 -4.24 10.43 1.14
CA ALA A 106 -2.99 10.83 1.79
C ALA A 106 -1.90 11.32 0.82
N LEU A 107 -1.89 10.82 -0.43
CA LEU A 107 -0.98 11.33 -1.46
C LEU A 107 -1.51 12.57 -2.17
N GLU A 108 -2.83 12.81 -2.19
CA GLU A 108 -3.39 14.09 -2.63
C GLU A 108 -2.92 15.24 -1.73
N ASP A 109 -2.84 15.02 -0.42
CA ASP A 109 -2.23 15.99 0.52
C ASP A 109 -0.77 16.28 0.16
N TRP A 110 -0.01 15.25 -0.23
CA TRP A 110 1.38 15.43 -0.69
C TRP A 110 1.46 16.23 -1.98
N VAL A 111 0.59 15.91 -2.95
CA VAL A 111 0.48 16.64 -4.23
C VAL A 111 0.18 18.11 -4.00
N GLU A 112 -0.78 18.44 -3.14
CA GLU A 112 -1.12 19.83 -2.81
C GLU A 112 0.05 20.54 -2.13
N GLY A 113 0.74 19.86 -1.20
CA GLY A 113 1.93 20.39 -0.55
C GLY A 113 3.03 20.74 -1.55
N ALA A 114 3.38 19.78 -2.43
CA ALA A 114 4.41 19.93 -3.45
C ALA A 114 4.06 20.99 -4.52
N ARG A 115 2.79 21.05 -4.94
CA ARG A 115 2.27 22.04 -5.90
C ARG A 115 2.39 23.47 -5.36
N GLN A 116 2.13 23.65 -4.07
CA GLN A 116 2.14 24.97 -3.42
C GLN A 116 3.50 25.36 -2.82
N GLY A 117 4.53 24.51 -2.95
CA GLY A 117 5.84 24.73 -2.32
C GLY A 117 5.78 24.69 -0.78
N LYS A 118 4.79 24.02 -0.21
CA LYS A 118 4.65 23.79 1.24
C LYS A 118 5.49 22.59 1.67
N SER A 119 5.79 22.52 2.96
CA SER A 119 6.50 21.38 3.52
C SER A 119 5.65 20.11 3.49
N VAL A 120 6.22 19.01 3.02
CA VAL A 120 5.62 17.66 3.00
C VAL A 120 6.20 16.74 4.09
N ALA A 121 7.01 17.27 5.01
CA ALA A 121 7.81 16.47 5.95
C ALA A 121 6.99 15.65 6.96
N LYS A 122 5.70 15.94 7.12
CA LYS A 122 4.77 15.22 7.99
C LYS A 122 3.78 14.33 7.22
N LEU A 123 3.88 14.31 5.89
CA LEU A 123 3.02 13.53 5.02
C LEU A 123 3.67 12.19 4.71
N ILE A 124 2.93 11.32 4.01
CA ILE A 124 3.48 10.05 3.52
C ILE A 124 4.73 10.35 2.67
N PRO A 125 5.84 9.64 2.90
CA PRO A 125 7.07 9.88 2.17
C PRO A 125 6.92 9.46 0.71
N VAL A 126 7.28 10.37 -0.20
CA VAL A 126 7.40 10.12 -1.63
C VAL A 126 8.86 10.35 -2.00
N ASN A 127 9.51 9.36 -2.63
CA ASN A 127 10.95 9.36 -2.91
C ASN A 127 11.35 10.22 -4.13
N VAL A 128 10.75 11.39 -4.27
CA VAL A 128 11.11 12.41 -5.27
C VAL A 128 11.00 13.80 -4.64
N ASP A 129 11.66 14.79 -5.25
CA ASP A 129 11.58 16.17 -4.78
C ASP A 129 10.13 16.68 -4.80
N ALA A 130 9.71 17.30 -3.70
CA ALA A 130 8.41 17.96 -3.61
C ALA A 130 8.43 19.28 -4.40
N ASN A 131 8.08 19.18 -5.68
CA ASN A 131 7.97 20.32 -6.60
C ASN A 131 6.73 20.19 -7.50
N PRO A 132 6.29 21.27 -8.16
CA PRO A 132 5.08 21.24 -8.98
C PRO A 132 5.11 20.20 -10.12
N ALA A 133 6.25 19.95 -10.75
CA ALA A 133 6.34 18.99 -11.85
C ALA A 133 6.06 17.56 -11.37
N ASN A 134 6.68 17.16 -10.26
CA ASN A 134 6.45 15.86 -9.63
C ASN A 134 5.03 15.75 -9.06
N ALA A 135 4.46 16.85 -8.55
CA ALA A 135 3.07 16.90 -8.09
C ALA A 135 2.09 16.56 -9.22
N GLU A 136 2.23 17.16 -10.40
CA GLU A 136 1.35 16.86 -11.54
C GLU A 136 1.51 15.42 -12.06
N MET A 137 2.74 14.90 -12.08
CA MET A 137 3.00 13.51 -12.46
C MET A 137 2.34 12.52 -11.50
N LEU A 138 2.32 12.81 -10.20
CA LEU A 138 1.64 11.97 -9.22
C LEU A 138 0.12 12.17 -9.28
N ALA A 139 -0.37 13.40 -9.40
CA ALA A 139 -1.80 13.71 -9.51
C ALA A 139 -2.47 12.96 -10.67
N GLY A 140 -1.81 12.87 -11.83
CA GLY A 140 -2.32 12.10 -12.97
C GLY A 140 -2.48 10.60 -12.66
N ARG A 141 -1.52 10.02 -11.92
CA ARG A 141 -1.60 8.61 -11.48
C ARG A 141 -2.71 8.41 -10.45
N LEU A 142 -2.80 9.28 -9.44
CA LEU A 142 -3.84 9.20 -8.41
C LEU A 142 -5.24 9.30 -9.01
N LYS A 143 -5.44 10.23 -9.96
CA LYS A 143 -6.69 10.37 -10.69
C LYS A 143 -7.04 9.10 -11.48
N PHE A 144 -6.06 8.46 -12.12
CA PHE A 144 -6.29 7.19 -12.79
C PHE A 144 -6.68 6.09 -11.80
N LEU A 145 -6.01 6.01 -10.65
CA LEU A 145 -6.37 5.05 -9.60
C LEU A 145 -7.81 5.28 -9.12
N ASP A 146 -8.18 6.51 -8.80
CA ASP A 146 -9.52 6.87 -8.32
C ASP A 146 -10.62 6.59 -9.36
N GLU A 147 -10.40 6.98 -10.63
CA GLU A 147 -11.43 6.86 -11.65
C GLU A 147 -11.52 5.47 -12.31
N LYS A 148 -10.44 4.67 -12.29
CA LYS A 148 -10.33 3.42 -13.06
C LYS A 148 -10.05 2.18 -12.25
N ILE A 149 -9.35 2.30 -11.12
CA ILE A 149 -8.96 1.15 -10.32
C ILE A 149 -9.87 1.00 -9.11
N LEU A 150 -10.03 2.05 -8.30
CA LEU A 150 -10.83 2.05 -7.08
C LEU A 150 -12.27 1.52 -7.28
N PRO A 151 -12.98 1.81 -8.39
CA PRO A 151 -14.33 1.27 -8.64
C PRO A 151 -14.39 -0.25 -8.89
N GLU A 152 -13.26 -0.88 -9.22
CA GLU A 152 -13.17 -2.34 -9.42
C GLU A 152 -13.09 -3.10 -8.09
N LEU A 153 -12.77 -2.41 -6.99
CA LEU A 153 -12.71 -3.03 -5.66
C LEU A 153 -14.09 -3.01 -4.99
N LYS A 154 -14.38 -4.09 -4.26
CA LYS A 154 -15.60 -4.18 -3.45
C LYS A 154 -15.49 -3.25 -2.25
N ARG A 155 -16.50 -2.41 -2.07
CA ARG A 155 -16.73 -1.62 -0.86
C ARG A 155 -17.16 -2.50 0.30
#